data_AF-A0A359MPL8-F1
#
_entry.id   AF-A0A359MPL8-F1
#
_cell.length_a   1.000
_cell.length_b   1.000
_cell.length_c   1.000
_cell.angle_alpha   90.00
_cell.angle_beta   90.00
_cell.angle_gamma   90.00
#
_symmetry.space_group_name_H-M   'P 1'
#
loop_
_entity.id
_entity.type
_entity.pdbx_description
1 polymer ?
#
loop_
_entity_poly.entity_id
_entity_poly.type
_entity_poly.pdbx_seq_one_letter_code
_entity_poly.pdbx_strand_id
1 'polypeptide(L)'
;MQGHLLFEIKGENMLKKNDLILMIVIVALGVGAILAIHFTKESGSKVRVTLKQEELKTFKLEENTIYTVEGENGAWNTFEIKDGYVDM
;
A
#
# COMPACT_ATOMS: atom_id res chain seq x y z
N MET A 1 -24.87 2.10 -65.51
CA MET A 1 -24.32 3.13 -64.59
C MET A 1 -25.34 3.36 -63.49
N GLN A 2 -24.85 3.60 -62.27
CA GLN A 2 -25.60 3.85 -61.03
C GLN A 2 -26.15 2.56 -60.37
N GLY A 3 -25.91 2.23 -59.10
CA GLY A 3 -25.30 2.99 -58.01
C GLY A 3 -24.39 2.08 -57.18
N HIS A 4 -23.11 2.42 -57.19
CA HIS A 4 -22.02 1.84 -56.41
C HIS A 4 -22.05 2.36 -54.95
N LEU A 5 -23.25 2.48 -54.36
CA LEU A 5 -23.51 3.25 -53.13
C LEU A 5 -24.25 2.43 -52.06
N LEU A 6 -24.00 1.13 -51.98
CA LEU A 6 -24.22 0.40 -50.73
C LEU A 6 -22.93 0.46 -49.93
N PHE A 7 -22.67 1.65 -49.39
CA PHE A 7 -21.86 1.82 -48.20
C PHE A 7 -22.47 0.92 -47.13
N GLU A 8 -21.97 -0.30 -47.03
CA GLU A 8 -22.18 -1.18 -45.91
C GLU A 8 -21.52 -0.49 -44.70
N ILE A 9 -22.29 0.36 -44.01
CA ILE A 9 -21.96 0.81 -42.67
C ILE A 9 -22.08 -0.44 -41.79
N LYS A 10 -21.05 -1.28 -41.84
CA LYS A 10 -20.90 -2.39 -40.92
C LYS A 10 -20.48 -1.78 -39.59
N GLY A 11 -21.46 -1.43 -38.78
CA GLY A 11 -21.28 -1.04 -37.39
C GLY A 11 -20.73 -2.23 -36.60
N GLU A 12 -19.46 -2.53 -36.77
CA GLU A 12 -18.77 -3.49 -35.91
C GLU A 12 -18.24 -2.72 -34.71
N ASN A 13 -18.92 -2.87 -33.58
CA ASN A 13 -18.33 -2.80 -32.25
C ASN A 13 -19.26 -3.51 -31.26
N MET A 14 -19.56 -4.78 -31.54
CA MET A 14 -20.15 -5.65 -30.53
C MET A 14 -18.99 -6.25 -29.72
N LEU A 15 -18.82 -5.80 -28.49
CA LEU A 15 -17.90 -6.41 -27.52
C LEU A 15 -18.08 -7.92 -27.55
N LYS A 16 -17.05 -8.65 -27.96
CA LYS A 16 -17.12 -10.11 -28.05
C LYS A 16 -17.06 -10.66 -26.63
N LYS A 17 -17.66 -11.84 -26.42
CA LYS A 17 -17.59 -12.54 -25.11
C LYS A 17 -16.15 -12.68 -24.61
N ASN A 18 -15.20 -12.82 -25.52
CA ASN A 18 -13.78 -12.88 -25.21
C ASN A 18 -13.22 -11.56 -24.65
N ASP A 19 -13.70 -10.42 -25.16
CA ASP A 19 -13.29 -9.09 -24.68
C ASP A 19 -13.83 -8.83 -23.27
N LEU A 20 -15.05 -9.31 -22.99
CA LEU A 20 -15.64 -9.27 -21.65
C LEU A 20 -14.86 -10.17 -20.67
N ILE A 21 -14.50 -11.38 -21.09
CA ILE A 21 -13.69 -12.30 -20.28
C ILE A 21 -12.32 -11.67 -19.98
N LEU A 22 -11.67 -11.10 -21.00
CA LEU A 22 -10.38 -10.42 -20.85
C LEU A 22 -10.47 -9.26 -19.85
N MET A 23 -11.52 -8.45 -19.94
CA MET A 23 -11.76 -7.35 -19.00
C MET A 23 -11.90 -7.86 -17.56
N ILE A 24 -12.70 -8.91 -17.35
CA ILE A 24 -12.90 -9.50 -16.01
C ILE A 24 -11.58 -10.02 -15.44
N VAL A 25 -10.76 -10.70 -16.26
CA VAL A 25 -9.45 -11.22 -15.83
C VAL A 25 -8.51 -10.09 -15.42
N ILE A 26 -8.45 -9.00 -16.19
CA ILE A 26 -7.60 -7.84 -15.86
C ILE A 26 -8.02 -7.22 -14.52
N VAL A 27 -9.33 -7.05 -14.30
CA VAL A 27 -9.85 -6.52 -13.04
C VAL A 27 -9.53 -7.46 -11.88
N ALA A 28 -9.75 -8.77 -12.05
CA ALA A 28 -9.46 -9.77 -11.03
C ALA A 28 -7.97 -9.79 -10.64
N LEU A 29 -7.06 -9.67 -11.62
CA LEU A 29 -5.62 -9.58 -11.37
C LEU A 29 -5.25 -8.29 -10.62
N GLY A 30 -5.83 -7.15 -10.99
CA GLY A 30 -5.61 -5.89 -10.30
C GLY A 30 -6.07 -5.94 -8.85
N VAL A 31 -7.27 -6.44 -8.60
CA VAL A 31 -7.80 -6.65 -7.24
C VAL A 31 -6.92 -7.63 -6.47
N GLY A 32 -6.52 -8.75 -7.08
CA GLY A 32 -5.64 -9.74 -6.48
C GLY A 32 -4.30 -9.15 -6.06
N ALA A 33 -3.68 -8.31 -6.89
CA ALA A 33 -2.42 -7.65 -6.58
C ALA A 33 -2.56 -6.67 -5.40
N ILE A 34 -3.64 -5.87 -5.37
CA ILE A 34 -3.90 -4.94 -4.26
C ILE A 34 -4.10 -5.72 -2.95
N LEU A 35 -4.89 -6.79 -2.96
CA LEU A 35 -5.10 -7.63 -1.80
C LEU A 35 -3.79 -8.28 -1.34
N ALA A 36 -3.00 -8.82 -2.28
CA ALA A 36 -1.70 -9.39 -1.97
C ALA A 36 -0.80 -8.36 -1.26
N ILE A 37 -0.64 -7.16 -1.82
CA ILE A 37 0.16 -6.09 -1.21
C ILE A 37 -0.34 -5.75 0.19
N HIS A 38 -1.66 -5.66 0.39
CA HIS A 38 -2.23 -5.32 1.68
C HIS A 38 -1.97 -6.40 2.74
N PHE A 39 -2.13 -7.67 2.40
CA PHE A 39 -1.92 -8.79 3.33
C PHE A 39 -0.46 -9.16 3.54
N THR A 40 0.42 -8.92 2.56
CA THR A 40 1.86 -9.20 2.70
C THR A 40 2.64 -8.00 3.23
N LYS A 41 1.99 -6.87 3.53
CA LYS A 41 2.65 -5.72 4.12
C LYS A 41 3.10 -6.09 5.53
N GLU A 42 4.37 -6.43 5.69
CA GLU A 42 5.01 -6.49 7.00
C GLU A 42 5.06 -5.07 7.56
N SER A 43 4.05 -4.70 8.35
CA SER A 43 4.19 -3.59 9.29
C SER A 43 5.36 -3.93 10.21
N GLY A 44 6.34 -3.02 10.30
CA GLY A 44 7.42 -3.16 11.27
C GLY A 44 6.81 -3.51 12.63
N SER A 45 7.28 -4.57 13.27
CA SER A 45 6.65 -5.04 14.52
C SER A 45 7.17 -4.30 15.74
N LYS A 46 8.36 -3.67 15.63
CA LYS A 46 9.10 -3.15 16.77
C LYS A 46 9.87 -1.87 16.45
N VAL A 47 10.00 -1.02 17.47
CA VAL A 47 10.89 0.15 17.50
C VAL A 47 12.01 -0.16 18.47
N ARG A 48 13.26 -0.07 18.00
CA ARG A 48 14.45 -0.16 18.85
C ARG A 48 14.98 1.24 19.12
N VAL A 49 15.09 1.58 20.39
CA VAL A 49 15.67 2.84 20.86
C VAL A 49 17.14 2.61 21.20
N THR A 50 18.03 3.35 20.56
CA THR A 50 19.47 3.31 20.82
C THR A 50 19.98 4.68 21.21
N LEU A 51 20.91 4.71 22.18
CA LEU A 51 21.67 5.90 22.53
C LEU A 51 23.14 5.52 22.52
N LYS A 52 23.97 6.28 21.80
CA LYS A 52 25.41 5.97 21.62
C LYS A 52 25.68 4.53 21.16
N GLN A 53 24.85 4.02 20.25
CA GLN A 53 24.91 2.64 19.71
C GLN A 53 24.59 1.53 20.71
N GLU A 54 24.23 1.84 21.96
CA GLU A 54 23.71 0.87 22.92
C GLU A 54 22.19 0.82 22.85
N GLU A 55 21.64 -0.39 22.83
CA GLU A 55 20.19 -0.61 22.88
C GLU A 55 19.68 -0.29 24.29
N LEU A 56 18.83 0.72 24.40
CA LEU A 56 18.19 1.09 25.65
C LEU A 56 16.92 0.25 25.88
N LYS A 57 16.09 0.17 24.83
CA LYS A 57 14.77 -0.46 24.92
C LYS A 57 14.21 -0.79 23.55
N THR A 58 13.34 -1.80 23.50
CA THR A 58 12.55 -2.13 22.33
C THR A 58 11.06 -2.10 22.69
N PHE A 59 10.25 -1.49 21.82
CA PHE A 59 8.80 -1.39 21.94
C PHE A 59 8.12 -2.11 20.78
N LYS A 60 6.91 -2.64 20.99
CA LYS A 60 6.08 -3.11 19.87
C LYS A 60 5.34 -1.92 19.26
N LEU A 61 5.26 -1.87 17.93
CA LEU A 61 4.55 -0.79 17.22
C LEU A 61 3.02 -0.87 17.39
N GLU A 62 2.49 -2.04 17.72
CA GLU A 62 1.06 -2.27 17.99
C GLU A 62 0.58 -1.66 19.32
N GLU A 63 1.51 -1.32 20.23
CA GLU A 63 1.19 -0.81 21.55
C GLU A 63 1.41 0.71 21.57
N ASN A 64 0.34 1.46 21.77
CA ASN A 64 0.43 2.92 21.90
C ASN A 64 1.20 3.29 23.17
N THR A 65 2.20 4.16 23.04
CA THR A 65 3.05 4.58 24.17
C THR A 65 3.75 5.91 23.88
N ILE A 66 4.14 6.60 24.94
CA ILE A 66 5.01 7.79 24.86
C ILE A 66 6.26 7.48 25.67
N TYR A 67 7.43 7.71 25.09
CA TYR A 67 8.70 7.45 25.76
C TYR A 67 9.69 8.60 25.58
N THR A 68 10.37 8.96 26.66
CA THR A 68 11.38 10.01 26.68
C THR A 68 12.74 9.38 26.91
N VAL A 69 13.67 9.66 26.00
CA VAL A 69 15.09 9.33 26.11
C VAL A 69 15.80 10.53 26.71
N GLU A 70 16.36 10.36 27.91
CA GLU A 70 17.25 11.34 28.53
C GLU A 70 18.69 11.11 28.06
N GLY A 71 19.31 12.15 27.52
CA GLY A 71 20.70 12.19 27.10
C GLY A 71 21.59 12.91 28.12
N GLU A 72 22.86 13.05 27.78
CA GLU A 72 23.81 13.79 28.60
C GLU A 72 23.51 15.29 28.60
N ASN A 73 23.88 15.97 29.69
CA ASN A 73 23.75 17.43 29.86
C ASN A 73 22.31 17.97 29.76
N GLY A 74 21.31 17.16 30.13
CA GLY A 74 19.91 17.58 30.14
C GLY A 74 19.25 17.61 28.76
N ALA A 75 19.91 17.09 27.72
CA ALA A 75 19.28 16.83 26.43
C ALA A 75 18.24 15.72 26.56
N TRP A 76 17.12 15.81 25.85
CA TRP A 76 16.11 14.77 25.84
C TRP A 76 15.36 14.75 24.49
N ASN A 77 14.87 13.58 24.11
CA ASN A 77 13.96 13.39 22.99
C ASN A 77 12.75 12.59 23.46
N THR A 78 11.55 13.01 23.13
CA THR A 78 10.33 12.23 23.37
C THR A 78 9.82 11.73 22.03
N PHE A 79 9.32 10.50 21.98
CA PHE A 79 8.55 10.02 20.83
C PHE A 79 7.24 9.38 21.29
N GLU A 80 6.24 9.45 20.42
CA GLU A 80 4.95 8.80 20.56
C GLU A 80 4.87 7.64 19.55
N ILE A 81 4.49 6.46 20.03
CA ILE A 81 4.03 5.34 19.20
C ILE A 81 2.51 5.38 19.20
N LYS A 82 1.91 5.49 18.03
CA LYS A 82 0.46 5.52 17.87
C LYS A 82 0.03 4.87 16.56
N ASP A 83 -0.92 3.96 16.66
CA ASP A 83 -1.54 3.28 15.52
C ASP A 83 -0.52 2.62 14.57
N GLY A 84 0.59 2.10 15.11
CA GLY A 84 1.65 1.47 14.33
C GLY A 84 2.70 2.43 13.76
N TYR A 85 2.65 3.72 14.08
CA TYR A 85 3.59 4.74 13.63
C TYR A 85 4.36 5.37 14.80
N VAL A 86 5.54 5.94 14.51
CA VAL A 86 6.36 6.69 15.46
C VAL A 86 6.40 8.15 15.04
N ASP A 87 6.17 9.05 15.99
CA ASP A 87 6.32 10.50 15.82
C ASP A 87 7.22 11.06 16.94
N MET A 88 7.96 12.14 16.69
CA MET A 88 9.00 12.66 17.60
C MET A 88 8.83 14.16 17.86
#